data_AF-A0A1V9Y851-F1
#
_entry.id   AF-A0A1V9Y851-F1
#
_cell.length_a   1.000
_cell.length_b   1.000
_cell.length_c   1.000
_cell.angle_alpha   90.00
_cell.angle_beta   90.00
_cell.angle_gamma   90.00
#
_symmetry.space_group_name_H-M   'P 1'
#
loop_
_entity.id
_entity.type
_entity.pdbx_description
1 polymer ?
#
loop_
_entity_poly.entity_id
_entity_poly.type
_entity_poly.pdbx_seq_one_letter_code
_entity_poly.pdbx_strand_id
1 'polypeptide(L)'
;MALPVVHELEELRVGVSELSDCVSCLLHSILFTRSPGPVHPADAHCRFRPITYAFVPEVKKQVDTAILQFQQRNMRRQTNQRSSGTITVVFYETRKKTAMFNFMATEDRIVFEKWIVPIRVLVHPPANPEEYCTQLESQLRHCMLHIIATVQSETQHIPNVMYDYELVINEF
;
A
#
# COMPACT_ATOMS: atom_id res chain seq x y z
N MET A 1 22.52 -12.08 3.32
CA MET A 1 21.73 -10.89 2.95
C MET A 1 20.98 -10.44 4.18
N ALA A 2 20.90 -9.14 4.45
CA ALA A 2 20.04 -8.63 5.51
C ALA A 2 18.58 -8.95 5.15
N LEU A 3 17.74 -9.21 6.16
CA LEU A 3 16.31 -9.34 5.97
C LEU A 3 15.73 -7.97 5.55
N PRO A 4 14.69 -7.92 4.70
CA PRO A 4 14.05 -6.66 4.37
C PRO A 4 13.45 -6.01 5.61
N VAL A 5 13.49 -4.68 5.68
CA VAL A 5 12.76 -3.93 6.71
C VAL A 5 11.26 -4.07 6.44
N VAL A 6 10.48 -4.31 7.48
CA VAL A 6 9.03 -4.51 7.37
C VAL A 6 8.31 -3.51 8.26
N HIS A 7 7.41 -2.74 7.65
CA HIS A 7 6.50 -1.85 8.34
C HIS A 7 5.09 -2.39 8.19
N GLU A 8 4.34 -2.44 9.29
CA GLU A 8 2.94 -2.85 9.30
C GLU A 8 2.10 -1.72 9.87
N LEU A 9 1.09 -1.31 9.12
CA LEU A 9 0.11 -0.32 9.57
C LEU A 9 -0.93 -0.96 10.50
N GLU A 10 -1.64 -0.13 11.25
CA GLU A 10 -2.84 -0.57 11.94
C GLU A 10 -3.85 -1.16 10.94
N GLU A 11 -4.59 -2.21 11.35
CA GLU A 11 -5.62 -2.82 10.51
C GLU A 11 -6.74 -1.82 10.19
N LEU A 12 -6.83 -1.42 8.92
CA LEU A 12 -7.87 -0.54 8.43
C LEU A 12 -9.23 -1.26 8.40
N ARG A 13 -10.20 -0.76 9.17
CA ARG A 13 -11.56 -1.31 9.24
C ARG A 13 -12.50 -0.44 8.43
N VAL A 14 -12.87 -0.91 7.26
CA VAL A 14 -13.49 -0.06 6.24
C VAL A 14 -14.67 -0.75 5.56
N GLY A 15 -15.75 -0.01 5.33
CA GLY A 15 -16.88 -0.41 4.53
C GLY A 15 -16.56 -0.46 3.04
N VAL A 16 -17.36 -1.21 2.29
CA VAL A 16 -17.16 -1.39 0.84
C VAL A 16 -17.15 -0.05 0.09
N SER A 17 -17.96 0.92 0.52
CA SER A 17 -18.10 2.25 -0.10
C SER A 17 -16.85 3.11 0.03
N GLU A 18 -16.16 3.06 1.18
CA GLU A 18 -14.98 3.89 1.47
C GLU A 18 -13.66 3.18 1.16
N LEU A 19 -13.70 1.86 0.90
CA LEU A 19 -12.53 1.02 0.70
C LEU A 19 -11.56 1.59 -0.35
N SER A 20 -12.08 1.99 -1.52
CA SER A 20 -11.23 2.52 -2.58
C SER A 20 -10.52 3.80 -2.16
N ASP A 21 -11.21 4.70 -1.46
CA ASP A 21 -10.65 6.00 -1.08
C ASP A 21 -9.56 5.83 -0.01
N CYS A 22 -9.82 5.00 0.99
CA CYS A 22 -8.91 4.79 2.11
C CYS A 22 -7.65 4.03 1.68
N VAL A 23 -7.81 2.96 0.91
CA VAL A 23 -6.66 2.15 0.45
C VAL A 23 -5.83 2.93 -0.57
N SER A 24 -6.46 3.67 -1.48
CA SER A 24 -5.76 4.58 -2.41
C SER A 24 -4.94 5.61 -1.64
N CYS A 25 -5.52 6.23 -0.60
CA CYS A 25 -4.85 7.19 0.26
C CYS A 25 -3.57 6.61 0.88
N LEU A 26 -3.64 5.43 1.49
CA LEU A 26 -2.48 4.79 2.13
C LEU A 26 -1.40 4.36 1.11
N LEU A 27 -1.80 3.70 0.03
CA LEU A 27 -0.85 3.22 -0.98
C LEU A 27 -0.15 4.37 -1.70
N HIS A 28 -0.87 5.41 -2.07
CA HIS A 28 -0.26 6.59 -2.68
C HIS A 28 0.61 7.37 -1.70
N SER A 29 0.25 7.45 -0.41
CA SER A 29 1.11 8.05 0.61
C SER A 29 2.45 7.31 0.71
N ILE A 30 2.45 5.97 0.72
CA ILE A 30 3.67 5.15 0.73
C ILE A 30 4.48 5.38 -0.56
N LEU A 31 3.85 5.26 -1.74
CA LEU A 31 4.55 5.34 -3.03
C LEU A 31 5.11 6.74 -3.31
N PHE A 32 4.39 7.79 -2.91
CA PHE A 32 4.87 9.17 -3.05
C PHE A 32 6.10 9.42 -2.16
N THR A 33 6.02 9.03 -0.89
CA THR A 33 7.10 9.27 0.09
C THR A 33 8.33 8.38 -0.13
N ARG A 34 8.17 7.25 -0.82
CA ARG A 34 9.25 6.32 -1.22
C ARG A 34 9.53 6.33 -2.72
N SER A 35 9.24 7.42 -3.42
CA SER A 35 9.62 7.53 -4.83
C SER A 35 11.15 7.61 -4.95
N PRO A 36 11.81 6.77 -5.78
CA PRO A 36 13.28 6.71 -5.87
C PRO A 36 13.91 7.93 -6.57
N GLY A 37 13.09 8.81 -7.13
CA GLY A 37 13.53 10.00 -7.87
C GLY A 37 12.45 11.06 -7.93
N PRO A 38 12.69 12.14 -8.71
CA PRO A 38 11.73 13.22 -8.87
C PRO A 38 10.39 12.73 -9.42
N VAL A 39 9.30 13.22 -8.85
CA VAL A 39 7.92 12.93 -9.27
C VAL A 39 7.14 14.23 -9.44
N HIS A 40 6.07 14.19 -10.22
CA HIS A 40 5.11 15.28 -10.37
C HIS A 40 3.81 14.91 -9.66
N PRO A 41 3.71 15.16 -8.34
CA PRO A 41 2.52 14.77 -7.60
C PRO A 41 1.32 15.63 -7.97
N ALA A 42 0.13 15.07 -7.81
CA ALA A 42 -1.14 15.77 -7.84
C ALA A 42 -1.94 15.46 -6.57
N ASP A 43 -2.96 16.26 -6.28
CA ASP A 43 -3.81 16.08 -5.10
C ASP A 43 -5.01 15.20 -5.42
N ALA A 44 -5.36 14.32 -4.48
CA ALA A 44 -6.60 13.55 -4.47
C ALA A 44 -7.30 13.72 -3.12
N HIS A 45 -8.62 13.51 -3.10
CA HIS A 45 -9.45 13.63 -1.90
C HIS A 45 -10.24 12.36 -1.62
N CYS A 46 -10.41 12.02 -0.35
CA CYS A 46 -11.42 11.06 0.07
C CYS A 46 -12.82 11.67 -0.06
N ARG A 47 -13.80 10.90 -0.52
CA ARG A 47 -15.18 11.39 -0.72
C ARG A 47 -16.00 11.41 0.57
N PHE A 48 -15.64 10.60 1.56
CA PHE A 48 -16.39 10.46 2.80
C PHE A 48 -16.07 11.55 3.84
N ARG A 49 -14.88 12.16 3.76
CA ARG A 49 -14.34 13.15 4.69
C ARG A 49 -13.28 14.05 4.02
N PRO A 50 -13.00 15.26 4.55
CA PRO A 50 -12.01 16.20 4.00
C PRO A 50 -10.58 15.76 4.30
N ILE A 51 -10.16 14.65 3.67
CA ILE A 51 -8.81 14.10 3.73
C ILE A 51 -8.21 14.22 2.33
N THR A 52 -7.08 14.91 2.24
CA THR A 52 -6.33 15.12 1.00
C THR A 52 -5.00 14.39 1.10
N TYR A 53 -4.57 13.78 0.00
CA TYR A 53 -3.28 13.10 -0.11
C TYR A 53 -2.67 13.35 -1.48
N ALA A 54 -1.34 13.37 -1.53
CA ALA A 54 -0.59 13.42 -2.77
C ALA A 54 -0.60 12.05 -3.45
N PHE A 55 -0.74 12.02 -4.76
CA PHE A 55 -0.56 10.82 -5.57
C PHE A 55 0.35 11.09 -6.77
N VAL A 56 1.03 10.03 -7.21
CA VAL A 56 1.89 10.05 -8.40
C VAL A 56 1.07 9.46 -9.58
N PRO A 57 0.75 10.24 -10.63
CA PRO A 57 -0.11 9.78 -11.72
C PRO A 57 0.35 8.47 -12.39
N GLU A 58 1.66 8.29 -12.51
CA GLU A 58 2.30 7.14 -13.14
C GLU A 58 1.98 5.81 -12.46
N VAL A 59 1.74 5.83 -11.14
CA VAL A 59 1.44 4.63 -10.35
C VAL A 59 -0.06 4.38 -10.16
N LYS A 60 -0.90 5.37 -10.50
CA LYS A 60 -2.35 5.33 -10.24
C LYS A 60 -3.03 4.07 -10.78
N LYS A 61 -2.73 3.70 -12.03
CA LYS A 61 -3.33 2.51 -12.65
C LYS A 61 -2.99 1.22 -11.90
N GLN A 62 -1.76 1.09 -11.39
CA GLN A 62 -1.34 -0.09 -10.64
C GLN A 62 -2.05 -0.15 -9.28
N VAL A 63 -2.17 0.99 -8.60
CA VAL A 63 -2.94 1.11 -7.35
C VAL A 63 -4.41 0.76 -7.56
N ASP A 64 -5.07 1.37 -8.55
CA ASP A 64 -6.47 1.09 -8.89
C ASP A 64 -6.67 -0.41 -9.18
N THR A 65 -5.75 -1.03 -9.92
CA THR A 65 -5.80 -2.46 -10.27
C THR A 65 -5.67 -3.34 -9.03
N ALA A 66 -4.75 -3.02 -8.10
CA ALA A 66 -4.57 -3.77 -6.86
C ALA A 66 -5.82 -3.69 -5.97
N ILE A 67 -6.44 -2.52 -5.86
CA ILE A 67 -7.69 -2.32 -5.11
C ILE A 67 -8.82 -3.16 -5.73
N LEU A 68 -8.98 -3.12 -7.06
CA LEU A 68 -9.99 -3.91 -7.77
C LEU A 68 -9.79 -5.42 -7.56
N GLN A 69 -8.55 -5.90 -7.64
CA GLN A 69 -8.22 -7.30 -7.39
C GLN A 69 -8.51 -7.70 -5.93
N PHE A 70 -8.19 -6.83 -4.96
CA PHE A 70 -8.51 -7.05 -3.55
C PHE A 70 -10.03 -7.15 -3.33
N GLN A 71 -10.81 -6.25 -3.93
CA GLN A 71 -12.27 -6.27 -3.89
C GLN A 71 -12.84 -7.57 -4.46
N GLN A 72 -12.40 -7.97 -5.65
CA GLN A 72 -12.88 -9.20 -6.30
C GLN A 72 -12.60 -10.44 -5.47
N ARG A 73 -11.41 -10.52 -4.85
CA ARG A 73 -11.04 -11.64 -3.95
C ARG A 73 -11.93 -11.68 -2.72
N ASN A 74 -12.21 -10.52 -2.10
CA ASN A 74 -13.08 -10.44 -0.93
C ASN A 74 -14.56 -10.73 -1.24
N MET A 75 -15.06 -10.36 -2.43
CA MET A 75 -16.44 -10.63 -2.85
C MET A 75 -16.70 -12.12 -3.08
N ARG A 76 -15.74 -12.88 -3.62
CA ARG A 76 -15.88 -14.34 -3.84
C ARG A 76 -16.02 -15.13 -2.54
N ARG A 77 -15.64 -14.54 -1.40
CA ARG A 77 -15.63 -15.17 -0.07
C ARG A 77 -16.81 -14.80 0.82
N GLN A 78 -17.84 -14.11 0.33
CA GLN A 78 -19.02 -13.70 1.12
C GLN A 78 -19.79 -14.87 1.79
N THR A 79 -19.42 -16.13 1.53
CA THR A 79 -19.91 -17.32 2.25
C THR A 79 -19.20 -17.58 3.59
N ASN A 80 -18.02 -17.00 3.83
CA ASN A 80 -17.25 -17.12 5.08
C ASN A 80 -17.12 -15.74 5.75
N GLN A 81 -17.38 -15.67 7.07
CA GLN A 81 -17.47 -14.46 7.90
C GLN A 81 -16.19 -13.59 8.02
N ARG A 82 -15.19 -13.73 7.13
CA ARG A 82 -13.92 -13.00 7.22
C ARG A 82 -13.52 -12.41 5.85
N SER A 83 -14.02 -11.21 5.55
CA SER A 83 -13.54 -10.38 4.45
C SER A 83 -12.31 -9.56 4.91
N SER A 84 -11.18 -10.24 5.13
CA SER A 84 -9.92 -9.61 5.55
C SER A 84 -8.75 -10.07 4.69
N GLY A 85 -7.77 -9.19 4.49
CA GLY A 85 -6.54 -9.49 3.78
C GLY A 85 -5.53 -8.37 3.95
N THR A 86 -4.44 -8.42 3.19
CA THR A 86 -3.44 -7.37 3.13
C THR A 86 -3.14 -6.96 1.70
N ILE A 87 -2.78 -5.70 1.53
CA ILE A 87 -2.01 -5.26 0.36
C ILE A 87 -0.63 -4.89 0.85
N THR A 88 0.40 -5.50 0.27
CA THR A 88 1.80 -5.24 0.61
C THR A 88 2.47 -4.48 -0.52
N VAL A 89 3.07 -3.33 -0.22
CA VAL A 89 4.01 -2.65 -1.13
C VAL A 89 5.38 -3.27 -0.89
N VAL A 90 5.98 -3.87 -1.92
CA VAL A 90 7.29 -4.53 -1.82
C VAL A 90 8.27 -3.76 -2.68
N PHE A 91 9.27 -3.13 -2.06
CA PHE A 91 10.32 -2.39 -2.76
C PHE A 91 11.56 -3.27 -2.96
N TYR A 92 12.13 -3.22 -4.17
CA TYR A 92 13.27 -4.06 -4.53
C TYR A 92 14.22 -3.41 -5.54
N GLU A 93 15.50 -3.76 -5.44
CA GLU A 93 16.50 -3.53 -6.49
C GLU A 93 16.49 -4.69 -7.48
N THR A 94 16.60 -4.40 -8.78
CA THR A 94 16.90 -5.41 -9.81
C THR A 94 18.40 -5.40 -10.08
N ARG A 95 19.11 -6.48 -9.73
CA ARG A 95 20.54 -6.62 -10.03
C ARG A 95 20.73 -7.53 -11.23
N LYS A 96 21.29 -6.95 -12.29
CA LYS A 96 21.76 -7.71 -13.47
C LYS A 96 23.13 -8.30 -13.15
N LYS A 97 23.23 -9.63 -13.11
CA LYS A 97 24.54 -10.29 -13.13
C LYS A 97 25.00 -10.40 -14.57
N THR A 98 26.02 -9.62 -14.93
CA THR A 98 26.69 -9.79 -16.23
C THR A 98 27.34 -11.17 -16.25
N ALA A 99 26.84 -12.04 -17.12
CA ALA A 99 27.30 -13.42 -17.25
C ALA A 99 28.77 -13.45 -17.70
N MET A 100 29.67 -13.71 -16.77
CA MET A 100 31.04 -14.14 -17.06
C MET A 100 30.96 -15.66 -17.24
N PHE A 101 30.92 -16.14 -18.49
CA PHE A 101 30.73 -17.53 -18.96
C PHE A 101 29.29 -18.01 -19.23
N ASN A 102 28.91 -17.89 -20.51
CA ASN A 102 28.10 -18.82 -21.32
C ASN A 102 26.74 -19.38 -20.82
N PHE A 103 26.08 -18.76 -19.83
CA PHE A 103 24.69 -19.09 -19.48
C PHE A 103 23.84 -17.84 -19.25
N MET A 104 22.53 -17.95 -19.54
CA MET A 104 21.52 -16.88 -19.52
C MET A 104 21.70 -15.87 -18.38
N ALA A 105 21.55 -14.58 -18.69
CA ALA A 105 21.48 -13.54 -17.67
C ALA A 105 20.30 -13.83 -16.72
N THR A 106 20.59 -13.97 -15.42
CA THR A 106 19.56 -14.03 -14.37
C THR A 106 19.45 -12.65 -13.71
N GLU A 107 18.23 -12.13 -13.64
CA GLU A 107 17.91 -10.92 -12.88
C GLU A 107 17.57 -11.33 -11.44
N ASP A 108 18.35 -10.86 -10.47
CA ASP A 108 18.06 -11.08 -9.05
C ASP A 108 17.27 -9.88 -8.51
N ARG A 109 16.10 -10.14 -7.91
CA ARG A 109 15.35 -9.14 -7.14
C ARG A 109 15.81 -9.16 -5.68
N ILE A 110 16.26 -8.03 -5.17
CA ILE A 110 16.65 -7.88 -3.77
C ILE A 110 15.65 -6.96 -3.09
N VAL A 111 14.75 -7.56 -2.30
CA VAL A 111 13.77 -6.82 -1.51
C VAL A 111 14.50 -6.16 -0.34
N PHE A 112 14.36 -4.84 -0.21
CA PHE A 112 14.93 -4.08 0.90
C PHE A 112 13.88 -3.57 1.89
N GLU A 113 12.62 -3.40 1.45
CA GLU A 113 11.55 -2.89 2.30
C GLU A 113 10.18 -3.45 1.92
N LYS A 114 9.31 -3.62 2.92
CA LYS A 114 7.90 -3.98 2.74
C LYS A 114 7.01 -3.09 3.61
N TRP A 115 5.91 -2.64 3.04
CA TRP A 115 4.81 -2.01 3.78
C TRP A 115 3.57 -2.87 3.71
N ILE A 116 3.13 -3.39 4.84
CA ILE A 116 1.93 -4.21 4.97
C ILE A 116 0.78 -3.29 5.37
N VAL A 117 -0.28 -3.31 4.57
CA VAL A 117 -1.55 -2.61 4.84
C VAL A 117 -2.61 -3.66 5.13
N PRO A 118 -2.86 -4.01 6.42
CA PRO A 118 -3.93 -4.93 6.78
C PRO A 118 -5.29 -4.25 6.61
N ILE A 119 -6.24 -4.95 6.00
CA ILE A 119 -7.56 -4.42 5.66
C ILE A 119 -8.63 -5.42 6.08
N ARG A 120 -9.61 -4.93 6.84
CA ARG A 120 -10.83 -5.64 7.20
C ARG A 120 -12.04 -4.92 6.58
N VAL A 121 -12.71 -5.61 5.67
CA VAL A 121 -13.91 -5.10 5.01
C VAL A 121 -15.13 -5.38 5.89
N LEU A 122 -15.85 -4.31 6.25
CA LEU A 122 -17.07 -4.38 7.03
C LEU A 122 -18.27 -4.66 6.10
N VAL A 123 -18.99 -5.75 6.36
CA VAL A 123 -20.07 -6.26 5.50
C VAL A 123 -21.44 -5.67 5.88
N HIS A 124 -21.58 -5.17 7.10
CA HIS A 124 -22.82 -4.56 7.59
C HIS A 124 -22.69 -3.04 7.66
N PRO A 125 -23.75 -2.30 7.31
CA PRO A 125 -23.78 -0.87 7.52
C PRO A 125 -23.57 -0.59 9.02
N PRO A 126 -22.74 0.40 9.38
CA PRO A 126 -22.54 0.77 10.77
C PRO A 126 -23.86 1.21 11.39
N ALA A 127 -24.13 0.82 12.63
CA ALA A 127 -25.33 1.23 13.35
C ALA A 127 -25.43 2.76 13.48
N ASN A 128 -24.30 3.44 13.50
CA ASN A 128 -24.16 4.89 13.51
C ASN A 128 -23.18 5.33 12.40
N PRO A 129 -23.68 5.78 11.23
CA PRO A 129 -22.83 6.17 10.10
C PRO A 129 -21.86 7.32 10.41
N GLU A 130 -22.26 8.28 11.24
CA GLU A 130 -21.43 9.45 11.54
C GLU A 130 -20.27 9.09 12.46
N GLU A 131 -20.55 8.28 13.48
CA GLU A 131 -19.53 7.75 14.37
C GLU A 131 -18.54 6.85 13.62
N TYR A 132 -19.04 6.00 12.71
CA TYR A 132 -18.19 5.20 11.82
C TYR A 132 -17.27 6.07 10.97
N CYS A 133 -17.80 7.07 10.28
CA CYS A 133 -16.97 7.93 9.43
C CYS A 133 -15.93 8.72 10.24
N THR A 134 -16.28 9.14 11.47
CA THR A 134 -15.35 9.81 12.39
C THR A 134 -14.23 8.87 12.83
N GLN A 135 -14.55 7.63 13.18
CA GLN A 135 -13.56 6.61 13.54
C GLN A 135 -12.66 6.24 12.36
N LEU A 136 -13.24 6.05 11.17
CA LEU A 136 -12.50 5.75 9.96
C LEU A 136 -11.55 6.89 9.57
N GLU A 137 -11.99 8.14 9.67
CA GLU A 137 -11.12 9.30 9.45
C GLU A 137 -9.96 9.34 10.44
N SER A 138 -10.25 9.15 11.73
CA SER A 138 -9.21 9.12 12.76
C SER A 138 -8.18 8.02 12.47
N GLN A 139 -8.64 6.81 12.13
CA GLN A 139 -7.78 5.68 11.79
C GLN A 139 -6.95 5.97 10.53
N LEU A 140 -7.57 6.49 9.47
CA LEU A 140 -6.87 6.81 8.22
C LEU A 140 -5.79 7.88 8.45
N ARG A 141 -6.10 8.95 9.19
CA ARG A 141 -5.13 9.99 9.55
C ARG A 141 -3.99 9.44 10.40
N HIS A 142 -4.28 8.54 11.36
CA HIS A 142 -3.26 7.88 12.16
C HIS A 142 -2.29 7.07 11.30
N CYS A 143 -2.81 6.24 10.38
CA CYS A 143 -2.00 5.48 9.44
C CYS A 143 -1.16 6.39 8.52
N MET A 144 -1.72 7.50 8.02
CA MET A 144 -0.96 8.49 7.23
C MET A 144 0.20 9.09 8.03
N LEU A 145 -0.04 9.50 9.28
CA LEU A 145 1.00 10.04 10.15
C LEU A 145 2.07 9.00 10.46
N HIS A 146 1.69 7.74 10.67
CA HIS A 146 2.63 6.64 10.85
C HIS A 146 3.52 6.49 9.61
N ILE A 147 2.97 6.51 8.39
CA ILE A 147 3.76 6.46 7.15
C ILE A 147 4.79 7.59 7.12
N ILE A 148 4.34 8.84 7.35
CA ILE A 148 5.20 10.03 7.30
C ILE A 148 6.32 9.95 8.34
N ALA A 149 5.99 9.60 9.60
CA ALA A 149 6.96 9.52 10.68
C ALA A 149 8.01 8.43 10.40
N THR A 150 7.58 7.26 9.94
CA THR A 150 8.48 6.15 9.62
C THR A 150 9.40 6.46 8.45
N VAL A 151 8.91 7.12 7.38
CA VAL A 151 9.78 7.51 6.26
C VAL A 151 10.83 8.53 6.67
N GLN A 152 10.55 9.36 7.67
CA GLN A 152 11.51 10.33 8.20
C GLN A 152 12.61 9.69 9.07
N SER A 153 12.31 8.57 9.76
CA SER A 153 13.27 7.93 10.67
C SER A 153 13.98 6.72 10.06
N GLU A 154 13.32 5.94 9.21
CA GLU A 154 13.79 4.66 8.68
C GLU A 154 14.26 4.82 7.23
N THR A 155 15.53 5.20 7.07
CA THR A 155 16.12 5.50 5.75
C THR A 155 17.41 4.75 5.44
N GLN A 156 18.03 4.09 6.43
CA GLN A 156 19.35 3.48 6.27
C GLN A 156 19.39 2.30 5.28
N HIS A 157 18.27 1.60 5.13
CA HIS A 157 18.12 0.46 4.23
C HIS A 157 17.73 0.87 2.80
N ILE A 158 17.45 2.15 2.55
CA ILE A 158 17.03 2.65 1.25
C ILE A 158 18.23 2.74 0.31
N PRO A 159 18.19 2.11 -0.88
CA PRO A 159 19.29 2.18 -1.84
C PRO A 159 19.48 3.59 -2.40
N ASN A 160 20.73 3.98 -2.66
CA ASN A 160 21.08 5.22 -3.36
C ASN A 160 20.99 5.08 -4.90
N VAL A 161 20.15 4.17 -5.39
CA VAL A 161 19.94 3.88 -6.81
C VAL A 161 18.43 3.83 -7.10
N MET A 162 18.05 3.94 -8.37
CA MET A 162 16.67 3.69 -8.76
C MET A 162 16.27 2.25 -8.39
N TYR A 163 15.07 2.11 -7.85
CA TYR A 163 14.48 0.83 -7.48
C TYR A 163 13.03 0.76 -7.96
N ASP A 164 12.50 -0.45 -7.98
CA ASP A 164 11.13 -0.72 -8.38
C ASP A 164 10.30 -1.18 -7.16
N TYR A 165 9.00 -1.32 -7.39
CA TYR A 165 8.09 -1.89 -6.42
C TYR A 165 7.08 -2.81 -7.09
N GLU A 166 6.44 -3.65 -6.28
CA GLU A 166 5.25 -4.39 -6.66
C GLU A 166 4.19 -4.34 -5.55
N LEU A 167 2.92 -4.47 -5.95
CA LEU A 167 1.79 -4.58 -5.04
C LEU A 167 1.37 -6.05 -4.94
N VAL A 168 1.50 -6.63 -3.75
CA VAL A 168 1.15 -8.03 -3.49
C VAL A 168 -0.10 -8.09 -2.64
N ILE A 169 -1.12 -8.79 -3.12
CA ILE A 169 -2.37 -8.99 -2.39
C ILE A 169 -2.30 -10.37 -1.71
N ASN A 170 -2.28 -10.38 -0.38
CA ASN A 170 -2.30 -11.60 0.41
C ASN A 170 -3.63 -11.75 1.14
N GLU A 171 -4.09 -12.99 1.27
CA GLU A 171 -5.31 -13.33 2.00
C GLU A 171 -4.93 -13.90 3.37
N PHE A 172 -5.78 -13.65 4.37
CA PHE A 172 -5.78 -14.40 5.63
C PHE A 172 -6.73 -15.60 5.55
#